data_AF-A0A8M9Q6D0-F1
#
_entry.id   AF-A0A8M9Q6D0-F1
#
_cell.length_a   1.000
_cell.length_b   1.000
_cell.length_c   1.000
_cell.angle_alpha   90.00
_cell.angle_beta   90.00
_cell.angle_gamma   90.00
#
_symmetry.space_group_name_H-M   'P 1'
#
loop_
_entity.id
_entity.type
_entity.pdbx_description
1 polymer ?
#
loop_
_entity_poly.entity_id
_entity_poly.type
_entity_poly.pdbx_seq_one_letter_code
_entity_poly.pdbx_strand_id
1 'polypeptide(L)'
;MNIRYSKPSTMMKCWSTLIGRFIMLAPIRTVSTESRRCPLLTVQPCRGMVDEKFQVVIKNLLPNQEVTLHSLHQSEDKDCWEAFGHYISDEHGTVTVAKDESLGGTYEGTEQMGLLWSLRPVPGSRPAIRLRKTNLLTPMVVNISVYSGHTSQGFSQTSALATTVTERWYMAPGVQRVDIRENGVQGTLFLPPGPGPYPGVLDLWGGSAGLIEYRSALLASHGFACMALEYTTPAKLKKTDVNNTYFEKAYKILQNHPLVQKDKMAMLGLCFGSAITFSMTAYSSVIKPQCCVCISGSHVVPVDKCIFEVLEDMKRRMGKVPVNEDNHLIHRDTILPIPSDPDLKVDAGRIKCPIMLVNGTDDQNWATVESAQDIEMIMEKAGNRHLLTVFTYPDAGHLIEPPYTPHFRATNVLLHKKEKVVMLWGGQTKPHAYAQEDSWEKILAFFQEHLYSSNFKAKL
;
A
#
# COMPACT_ATOMS: atom_id res chain seq x y z
N MET A 1 -38.62 -16.91 70.88
CA MET A 1 -37.91 -18.15 71.25
C MET A 1 -36.43 -17.92 70.99
N ASN A 2 -35.62 -17.50 71.97
CA ASN A 2 -34.85 -18.37 72.89
C ASN A 2 -34.39 -19.66 72.17
N ILE A 3 -33.08 -19.89 72.02
CA ILE A 3 -32.25 -20.59 73.02
C ILE A 3 -30.74 -20.26 72.82
N ARG A 4 -30.03 -20.17 73.96
CA ARG A 4 -28.58 -20.01 74.16
C ARG A 4 -27.87 -21.37 74.41
N TYR A 5 -26.53 -21.28 74.44
CA TYR A 5 -25.51 -22.11 75.15
C TYR A 5 -24.74 -23.10 74.26
N SER A 6 -23.42 -23.33 74.38
CA SER A 6 -22.50 -23.21 75.54
C SER A 6 -21.01 -23.11 75.11
N LYS A 7 -20.15 -22.63 76.03
CA LYS A 7 -18.67 -22.61 75.99
C LYS A 7 -18.06 -23.97 76.39
N PRO A 8 -16.75 -24.17 76.17
CA PRO A 8 -15.80 -24.40 77.28
C PRO A 8 -14.45 -23.68 77.02
N SER A 9 -13.42 -23.69 77.84
CA SER A 9 -13.20 -23.61 79.29
C SER A 9 -11.74 -23.11 79.44
N THR A 10 -11.46 -22.34 80.48
CA THR A 10 -10.15 -21.76 80.80
C THR A 10 -9.26 -22.77 81.52
N MET A 11 -7.95 -22.77 81.24
CA MET A 11 -6.94 -23.23 82.20
C MET A 11 -5.68 -22.36 82.11
N MET A 12 -5.43 -21.59 83.17
CA MET A 12 -4.19 -20.87 83.46
C MET A 12 -3.15 -21.84 84.03
N LYS A 13 -1.89 -21.70 83.61
CA LYS A 13 -0.71 -21.97 84.45
C LYS A 13 0.37 -20.91 84.16
N CYS A 14 0.77 -20.18 85.20
CA CYS A 14 1.99 -19.38 85.24
C CYS A 14 3.24 -20.27 85.07
N TRP A 15 4.38 -19.69 84.68
CA TRP A 15 5.59 -19.54 85.53
C TRP A 15 6.73 -18.82 84.76
N SER A 16 7.37 -17.89 85.48
CA SER A 16 8.75 -17.38 85.39
C SER A 16 9.32 -16.77 84.10
N THR A 17 9.45 -15.45 84.17
CA THR A 17 10.56 -14.55 83.78
C THR A 17 11.89 -15.18 83.31
N LEU A 18 12.33 -14.78 82.11
CA LEU A 18 13.74 -14.54 81.77
C LEU A 18 13.79 -13.33 80.81
N ILE A 19 14.33 -12.20 81.27
CA ILE A 19 14.51 -10.99 80.46
C ILE A 19 15.80 -11.17 79.63
N GLY A 20 15.64 -11.51 78.36
CA GLY A 20 16.70 -11.40 77.35
C GLY A 20 16.47 -10.15 76.51
N ARG A 21 17.39 -9.17 76.59
CA ARG A 21 17.43 -8.03 75.65
C ARG A 21 17.77 -8.56 74.24
N PHE A 22 16.77 -8.77 73.41
CA PHE A 22 16.96 -8.84 71.96
C PHE A 22 16.92 -7.43 71.39
N ILE A 23 18.06 -6.95 70.89
CA ILE A 23 18.10 -5.79 70.00
C ILE A 23 17.47 -6.27 68.68
N MET A 24 16.21 -5.91 68.44
CA MET A 24 15.65 -6.00 67.09
C MET A 24 16.35 -4.95 66.22
N LEU A 25 17.31 -5.39 65.41
CA LEU A 25 17.72 -4.65 64.23
C LEU A 25 16.51 -4.63 63.28
N ALA A 26 15.86 -3.47 63.17
CA ALA A 26 14.86 -3.25 62.13
C ALA A 26 15.52 -3.53 60.77
N PRO A 27 14.88 -4.26 59.84
CA PRO A 27 15.38 -4.36 58.50
C PRO A 27 15.39 -2.95 57.92
N ILE A 28 16.58 -2.43 57.64
CA ILE A 28 16.73 -1.26 56.79
C ILE A 28 16.12 -1.67 55.45
N ARG A 29 14.88 -1.25 55.20
CA ARG A 29 14.31 -1.25 53.86
C ARG A 29 15.18 -0.30 53.06
N THR A 30 16.15 -0.84 52.34
CA THR A 30 16.75 -0.18 51.19
C THR A 30 15.59 0.11 50.24
N VAL A 31 15.09 1.34 50.27
CA VAL A 31 14.27 1.87 49.19
C VAL A 31 15.19 1.84 47.99
N SER A 32 14.98 0.88 47.09
CA SER A 32 15.60 0.91 45.77
C SER A 32 15.25 2.27 45.16
N THR A 33 16.26 3.12 45.01
CA THR A 33 16.20 4.31 44.17
C THR A 33 16.42 3.91 42.71
N GLU A 34 15.83 2.80 42.26
CA GLU A 34 15.57 2.65 40.84
C GLU A 34 14.54 3.71 40.48
N SER A 35 15.05 4.85 40.00
CA SER A 35 14.27 5.80 39.20
C SER A 35 13.40 4.96 38.26
N ARG A 36 12.08 4.96 38.47
CA ARG A 36 11.12 4.29 37.57
C ARG A 36 11.35 4.86 36.18
N ARG A 37 12.14 4.17 35.37
CA ARG A 37 12.35 4.54 33.98
C ARG A 37 11.03 4.29 33.28
N CYS A 38 10.42 5.35 32.77
CA CYS A 38 9.22 5.27 31.95
C CYS A 38 9.68 5.37 30.49
N PRO A 39 9.59 4.29 29.70
CA PRO A 39 10.00 4.32 28.31
C PRO A 39 9.25 5.43 27.57
N LEU A 40 9.99 6.25 26.83
CA LEU A 40 9.44 7.35 26.05
C LEU A 40 9.46 6.95 24.57
N LEU A 41 8.29 6.57 24.04
CA LEU A 41 8.09 6.28 22.63
C LEU A 41 7.73 7.57 21.87
N THR A 42 8.51 7.93 20.86
CA THR A 42 8.30 9.10 20.00
C THR A 42 8.17 8.70 18.53
N VAL A 43 7.23 9.31 17.83
CA VAL A 43 7.03 9.16 16.38
C VAL A 43 7.01 10.54 15.71
N GLN A 44 7.87 10.76 14.72
CA GLN A 44 8.01 12.05 14.04
C GLN A 44 8.14 11.91 12.51
N PRO A 45 7.30 12.58 11.71
CA PRO A 45 6.12 13.34 12.13
C PRO A 45 5.01 12.39 12.63
N CYS A 46 4.28 12.79 13.68
CA CYS A 46 3.12 12.01 14.18
C CYS A 46 1.89 12.09 13.26
N ARG A 47 1.84 13.11 12.39
CA ARG A 47 0.85 13.26 11.31
C ARG A 47 1.61 13.58 10.04
N GLY A 48 1.45 12.76 9.00
CA GLY A 48 2.15 12.92 7.73
C GLY A 48 1.45 12.14 6.64
N MET A 49 1.92 12.27 5.41
CA MET A 49 1.38 11.50 4.30
C MET A 49 1.72 10.01 4.45
N VAL A 50 0.95 9.15 3.80
CA VAL A 50 1.17 7.69 3.85
C VAL A 50 2.45 7.30 3.12
N ASP A 51 2.90 8.07 2.13
CA ASP A 51 4.12 7.85 1.36
C ASP A 51 5.32 8.63 1.93
N GLU A 52 5.18 9.23 3.12
CA GLU A 52 6.26 9.87 3.85
C GLU A 52 6.80 8.97 4.98
N LYS A 53 8.12 8.89 5.09
CA LYS A 53 8.79 8.22 6.21
C LYS A 53 8.51 8.92 7.54
N PHE A 54 8.43 8.15 8.61
CA PHE A 54 8.49 8.67 9.98
C PHE A 54 9.60 7.98 10.77
N GLN A 55 10.13 8.68 11.77
CA GLN A 55 11.11 8.15 12.71
C GLN A 55 10.40 7.62 13.95
N VAL A 56 10.80 6.44 14.40
CA VAL A 56 10.38 5.85 15.68
C VAL A 56 11.59 5.74 16.58
N VAL A 57 11.50 6.34 17.77
CA VAL A 57 12.56 6.31 18.77
C VAL A 57 11.95 5.96 20.12
N ILE A 58 12.56 5.00 20.82
CA ILE A 58 12.28 4.70 22.21
C ILE A 58 13.47 5.17 23.04
N LYS A 59 13.22 5.94 24.09
CA LYS A 59 14.24 6.34 25.08
C LYS A 59 13.86 5.84 26.47
N ASN A 60 14.79 5.95 27.40
CA ASN A 60 14.60 5.58 28.81
C ASN A 60 14.28 4.09 29.01
N LEU A 61 14.81 3.21 28.15
CA LEU A 61 14.87 1.78 28.43
C LEU A 61 16.02 1.49 29.41
N LEU A 62 16.08 0.27 29.92
CA LEU A 62 17.31 -0.25 30.51
C LEU A 62 18.34 -0.47 29.38
N PRO A 63 19.66 -0.33 29.62
CA PRO A 63 20.67 -0.69 28.63
C PRO A 63 20.58 -2.17 28.26
N ASN A 64 20.74 -2.51 26.98
CA ASN A 64 20.65 -3.88 26.45
C ASN A 64 19.31 -4.58 26.77
N GLN A 65 18.22 -3.81 26.87
CA GLN A 65 16.89 -4.33 27.12
C GLN A 65 16.25 -4.81 25.82
N GLU A 66 15.81 -6.06 25.82
CA GLU A 66 14.94 -6.59 24.78
C GLU A 66 13.56 -5.93 24.84
N VAL A 67 13.10 -5.44 23.68
CA VAL A 67 11.76 -4.87 23.51
C VAL A 67 11.16 -5.27 22.18
N THR A 68 9.84 -5.30 22.12
CA THR A 68 9.09 -5.47 20.86
C THR A 68 8.36 -4.18 20.53
N LEU A 69 8.58 -3.64 19.33
CA LEU A 69 7.73 -2.60 18.77
C LEU A 69 6.62 -3.27 17.95
N HIS A 70 5.37 -2.95 18.26
CA HIS A 70 4.19 -3.48 17.58
C HIS A 70 3.36 -2.33 17.03
N SER A 71 2.94 -2.43 15.78
CA SER A 71 1.97 -1.54 15.16
C SER A 71 0.63 -2.26 14.98
N LEU A 72 -0.46 -1.53 15.22
CA LEU A 72 -1.81 -2.03 15.05
C LEU A 72 -2.68 -0.99 14.32
N HIS A 73 -3.29 -1.42 13.22
CA HIS A 73 -4.23 -0.64 12.44
C HIS A 73 -5.56 -1.40 12.28
N GLN A 74 -6.69 -0.75 12.50
CA GLN A 74 -8.00 -1.28 12.13
C GLN A 74 -8.48 -0.61 10.83
N SER A 75 -8.72 -1.42 9.80
CA SER A 75 -9.15 -0.95 8.49
C SER A 75 -10.60 -0.48 8.51
N GLU A 76 -11.00 0.21 7.43
CA GLU A 76 -12.40 0.62 7.21
C GLU A 76 -13.34 -0.59 7.05
N ASP A 77 -12.80 -1.72 6.57
CA ASP A 77 -13.47 -3.02 6.49
C ASP A 77 -13.56 -3.75 7.86
N LYS A 78 -13.12 -3.10 8.95
CA LYS A 78 -13.09 -3.60 10.34
C LYS A 78 -12.12 -4.77 10.60
N ASP A 79 -11.26 -5.10 9.64
CA ASP A 79 -10.17 -6.05 9.85
C ASP A 79 -9.02 -5.38 10.61
N CYS A 80 -8.38 -6.12 11.52
CA CYS A 80 -7.19 -5.65 12.23
C CYS A 80 -5.91 -6.15 11.56
N TRP A 81 -4.93 -5.26 11.45
CA TRP A 81 -3.65 -5.48 10.80
C TRP A 81 -2.53 -5.15 11.79
N GLU A 82 -1.54 -6.02 11.87
CA GLU A 82 -0.40 -5.85 12.77
C GLU A 82 0.95 -6.07 12.08
N ALA A 83 1.97 -5.37 12.58
CA ALA A 83 3.36 -5.65 12.30
C ALA A 83 4.15 -5.50 13.59
N PHE A 84 5.28 -6.18 13.70
CA PHE A 84 6.18 -6.00 14.84
C PHE A 84 7.62 -6.32 14.48
N GLY A 85 8.53 -5.66 15.20
CA GLY A 85 9.97 -5.92 15.16
C GLY A 85 10.54 -6.08 16.56
N HIS A 86 11.56 -6.92 16.67
CA HIS A 86 12.29 -7.21 17.92
C HIS A 86 13.57 -6.39 17.97
N TYR A 87 13.77 -5.63 19.05
CA TYR A 87 14.91 -4.73 19.20
C TYR A 87 15.60 -4.94 20.54
N ILE A 88 16.85 -4.51 20.62
CA ILE A 88 17.63 -4.42 21.86
C ILE A 88 18.09 -2.97 21.98
N SER A 89 17.86 -2.34 23.13
CA SER A 89 18.32 -0.97 23.36
C SER A 89 19.85 -0.88 23.47
N ASP A 90 20.40 0.26 23.05
CA ASP A 90 21.82 0.56 23.19
C ASP A 90 22.27 0.72 24.66
N GLU A 91 23.56 1.03 24.87
CA GLU A 91 24.14 1.27 26.19
C GLU A 91 23.52 2.46 26.94
N HIS A 92 22.82 3.34 26.23
CA HIS A 92 22.10 4.49 26.77
C HIS A 92 20.60 4.22 26.99
N GLY A 93 20.11 3.00 26.68
CA GLY A 93 18.70 2.64 26.80
C GLY A 93 17.83 3.28 25.70
N THR A 94 18.36 3.40 24.48
CA THR A 94 17.69 3.93 23.30
C THR A 94 17.53 2.87 22.22
N VAL A 95 16.39 2.89 21.52
CA VAL A 95 16.18 2.21 20.23
C VAL A 95 15.77 3.26 19.21
N THR A 96 16.45 3.32 18.08
CA THR A 96 16.16 4.15 16.91
C THR A 96 15.90 3.24 15.70
N VAL A 97 14.63 3.03 15.35
CA VAL A 97 14.20 2.05 14.32
C VAL A 97 14.83 2.29 12.95
N ALA A 98 15.17 3.54 12.61
CA ALA A 98 15.82 3.87 11.36
C ALA A 98 17.30 3.45 11.28
N LYS A 99 17.90 3.00 12.39
CA LYS A 99 19.32 2.66 12.52
C LYS A 99 19.52 1.26 13.06
N ASP A 100 18.74 0.88 14.07
CA ASP A 100 18.87 -0.39 14.75
C ASP A 100 18.16 -1.49 13.98
N GLU A 101 18.75 -2.68 13.99
CA GLU A 101 18.21 -3.85 13.30
C GLU A 101 17.05 -4.48 14.08
N SER A 102 15.97 -4.80 13.38
CA SER A 102 14.97 -5.74 13.89
C SER A 102 15.55 -7.16 13.82
N LEU A 103 15.60 -7.85 14.96
CA LEU A 103 16.15 -9.21 15.10
C LEU A 103 15.12 -10.31 14.81
N GLY A 104 13.87 -9.95 14.54
CA GLY A 104 12.79 -10.88 14.31
C GLY A 104 11.43 -10.20 14.25
N GLY A 105 10.41 -10.94 13.84
CA GLY A 105 9.02 -10.51 13.81
C GLY A 105 8.43 -10.56 12.41
N THR A 106 7.68 -9.54 12.01
CA THR A 106 7.12 -9.44 10.65
C THR A 106 8.15 -8.92 9.63
N TYR A 107 9.30 -8.41 10.10
CA TYR A 107 10.44 -7.99 9.30
C TYR A 107 11.74 -8.07 10.12
N GLU A 108 12.87 -8.14 9.41
CA GLU A 108 14.23 -8.22 9.98
C GLU A 108 15.17 -7.22 9.27
N GLY A 109 16.22 -6.80 9.98
CA GLY A 109 17.21 -5.81 9.54
C GLY A 109 16.83 -4.36 9.83
N THR A 110 17.62 -3.41 9.32
CA THR A 110 17.39 -1.96 9.47
C THR A 110 16.29 -1.48 8.52
N GLU A 111 15.04 -1.56 8.99
CA GLU A 111 13.85 -1.31 8.16
C GLU A 111 12.98 -0.22 8.79
N GLN A 112 13.29 1.04 8.50
CA GLN A 112 12.64 2.21 9.12
C GLN A 112 11.09 2.14 9.06
N MET A 113 10.55 1.65 7.95
CA MET A 113 9.11 1.59 7.69
C MET A 113 8.53 0.17 7.82
N GLY A 114 9.27 -0.77 8.43
CA GLY A 114 8.85 -2.15 8.65
C GLY A 114 7.50 -2.26 9.37
N LEU A 115 7.26 -1.38 10.35
CA LEU A 115 5.99 -1.30 11.07
C LEU A 115 4.77 -0.91 10.20
N LEU A 116 4.96 -0.49 8.95
CA LEU A 116 3.87 -0.28 8.00
C LEU A 116 3.86 -1.32 6.87
N TRP A 117 4.96 -1.45 6.12
CA TRP A 117 4.95 -2.27 4.91
C TRP A 117 4.80 -3.76 5.19
N SER A 118 5.16 -4.21 6.40
CA SER A 118 5.02 -5.61 6.80
C SER A 118 3.73 -5.91 7.56
N LEU A 119 2.75 -4.99 7.56
CA LEU A 119 1.45 -5.24 8.19
C LEU A 119 0.82 -6.51 7.59
N ARG A 120 0.36 -7.40 8.46
CA ARG A 120 -0.39 -8.60 8.10
C ARG A 120 -1.70 -8.64 8.88
N PRO A 121 -2.72 -9.36 8.41
CA PRO A 121 -3.92 -9.60 9.21
C PRO A 121 -3.55 -10.23 10.56
N VAL A 122 -4.18 -9.79 11.65
CA VAL A 122 -3.95 -10.39 12.97
C VAL A 122 -4.33 -11.89 12.97
N PRO A 123 -3.70 -12.73 13.81
CA PRO A 123 -4.06 -14.14 13.93
C PRO A 123 -5.56 -14.37 14.11
N GLY A 124 -6.13 -15.31 13.38
CA GLY A 124 -7.56 -15.61 13.37
C GLY A 124 -8.40 -14.75 12.40
N SER A 125 -7.77 -13.83 11.65
CA SER A 125 -8.44 -13.11 10.57
C SER A 125 -8.88 -14.04 9.44
N ARG A 126 -9.89 -13.61 8.68
CA ARG A 126 -10.32 -14.29 7.45
C ARG A 126 -9.17 -14.28 6.41
N PRO A 127 -9.01 -15.34 5.61
CA PRO A 127 -7.89 -15.45 4.67
C PRO A 127 -8.02 -14.51 3.47
N ALA A 128 -6.89 -14.27 2.79
CA ALA A 128 -6.79 -13.58 1.50
C ALA A 128 -7.53 -12.23 1.47
N ILE A 129 -7.30 -11.38 2.47
CA ILE A 129 -7.84 -10.03 2.53
C ILE A 129 -6.83 -9.00 2.01
N ARG A 130 -7.35 -7.90 1.49
CA ARG A 130 -6.56 -6.76 1.02
C ARG A 130 -6.89 -5.55 1.88
N LEU A 131 -5.88 -4.83 2.38
CA LEU A 131 -6.11 -3.55 3.02
C LEU A 131 -6.53 -2.55 1.95
N ARG A 132 -7.70 -1.93 2.14
CA ARG A 132 -8.24 -0.94 1.19
C ARG A 132 -8.46 0.37 1.92
N LYS A 133 -8.12 1.45 1.23
CA LYS A 133 -8.46 2.81 1.64
C LYS A 133 -9.58 3.35 0.76
N THR A 134 -10.75 3.57 1.36
CA THR A 134 -11.96 4.05 0.66
C THR A 134 -12.37 5.45 1.09
N ASN A 135 -12.15 5.83 2.35
CA ASN A 135 -12.42 7.18 2.83
C ASN A 135 -11.13 8.01 2.94
N LEU A 136 -10.87 8.85 1.95
CA LEU A 136 -9.67 9.69 1.91
C LEU A 136 -9.73 10.90 2.86
N LEU A 137 -10.89 11.22 3.42
CA LEU A 137 -11.07 12.33 4.36
C LEU A 137 -10.61 11.99 5.78
N THR A 138 -10.26 10.73 6.03
CA THR A 138 -9.74 10.25 7.32
C THR A 138 -8.36 9.63 7.12
N PRO A 139 -7.45 9.73 8.10
CA PRO A 139 -6.16 9.07 8.02
C PRO A 139 -6.28 7.56 8.23
N MET A 140 -5.23 6.84 7.84
CA MET A 140 -4.91 5.55 8.42
C MET A 140 -4.29 5.81 9.80
N VAL A 141 -5.00 5.41 10.85
CA VAL A 141 -4.54 5.53 12.24
C VAL A 141 -3.77 4.28 12.64
N VAL A 142 -2.53 4.45 13.08
CA VAL A 142 -1.64 3.35 13.49
C VAL A 142 -1.24 3.55 14.94
N ASN A 143 -1.63 2.61 15.79
CA ASN A 143 -1.17 2.56 17.18
C ASN A 143 0.20 1.90 17.20
N ILE A 144 1.19 2.51 17.84
CA ILE A 144 2.52 1.93 18.03
C ILE A 144 2.73 1.72 19.53
N SER A 145 3.04 0.50 19.92
CA SER A 145 3.22 0.08 21.31
C SER A 145 4.58 -0.58 21.50
N VAL A 146 5.19 -0.35 22.66
CA VAL A 146 6.42 -1.02 23.11
C VAL A 146 6.04 -2.08 24.14
N TYR A 147 6.51 -3.32 23.95
CA TYR A 147 6.36 -4.41 24.91
C TYR A 147 7.74 -4.84 25.44
N SER A 148 7.77 -5.35 26.67
CA SER A 148 9.00 -5.90 27.26
C SER A 148 9.32 -7.26 26.68
N GLY A 149 10.61 -7.50 26.37
CA GLY A 149 11.09 -8.76 25.78
C GLY A 149 10.76 -8.88 24.29
N HIS A 150 11.26 -9.95 23.68
CA HIS A 150 10.89 -10.36 22.33
C HIS A 150 9.65 -11.25 22.38
N THR A 151 8.49 -10.69 22.02
CA THR A 151 7.22 -11.39 21.94
C THR A 151 6.65 -11.32 20.53
N SER A 152 5.99 -12.39 20.10
CA SER A 152 5.40 -12.52 18.75
C SER A 152 3.89 -12.71 18.79
N GLN A 153 3.29 -12.74 19.98
CA GLN A 153 1.87 -13.00 20.19
C GLN A 153 1.41 -12.41 21.52
N GLY A 154 0.11 -12.39 21.73
CA GLY A 154 -0.46 -12.02 23.02
C GLY A 154 -0.45 -10.52 23.33
N PHE A 155 -0.28 -9.67 22.31
CA PHE A 155 -0.18 -8.21 22.45
C PHE A 155 -1.41 -7.60 23.13
N SER A 156 -2.60 -8.17 22.92
CA SER A 156 -3.85 -7.69 23.52
C SER A 156 -4.05 -8.11 24.98
N GLN A 157 -3.33 -9.15 25.45
CA GLN A 157 -3.36 -9.59 26.85
C GLN A 157 -2.19 -9.03 27.68
N THR A 158 -1.25 -8.35 27.04
CA THR A 158 -0.04 -7.82 27.67
C THR A 158 -0.15 -6.31 27.81
N SER A 159 0.30 -5.75 28.93
CA SER A 159 0.39 -4.30 29.10
C SER A 159 1.61 -3.74 28.35
N ALA A 160 1.39 -2.76 27.48
CA ALA A 160 2.48 -2.04 26.82
C ALA A 160 3.25 -1.16 27.81
N LEU A 161 4.56 -1.06 27.63
CA LEU A 161 5.45 -0.16 28.36
C LEU A 161 5.21 1.31 28.00
N ALA A 162 4.89 1.55 26.73
CA ALA A 162 4.53 2.85 26.18
C ALA A 162 3.70 2.66 24.92
N THR A 163 2.81 3.60 24.62
CA THR A 163 2.01 3.61 23.40
C THR A 163 1.93 5.02 22.85
N THR A 164 1.89 5.14 21.53
CA THR A 164 1.59 6.39 20.83
C THR A 164 0.75 6.10 19.58
N VAL A 165 0.24 7.15 18.95
CA VAL A 165 -0.56 7.07 17.74
C VAL A 165 0.07 7.92 16.66
N THR A 166 0.09 7.39 15.44
CA THR A 166 0.49 8.15 14.25
C THR A 166 -0.61 8.09 13.18
N GLU A 167 -0.84 9.21 12.51
CA GLU A 167 -1.82 9.36 11.44
C GLU A 167 -1.13 9.43 10.08
N ARG A 168 -1.50 8.55 9.15
CA ARG A 168 -1.01 8.53 7.77
C ARG A 168 -2.11 8.96 6.80
N TRP A 169 -1.92 10.10 6.16
CA TRP A 169 -2.92 10.74 5.29
C TRP A 169 -2.70 10.34 3.83
N TYR A 170 -3.78 10.09 3.09
CA TYR A 170 -3.73 9.78 1.65
C TYR A 170 -4.01 11.03 0.78
N MET A 171 -4.38 12.14 1.41
CA MET A 171 -4.72 13.38 0.74
C MET A 171 -4.18 14.54 1.57
N ALA A 172 -3.28 15.33 0.98
CA ALA A 172 -2.66 16.46 1.66
C ALA A 172 -3.69 17.57 1.96
N PRO A 173 -3.44 18.40 3.00
CA PRO A 173 -4.28 19.54 3.29
C PRO A 173 -4.47 20.46 2.07
N GLY A 174 -5.71 20.83 1.79
CA GLY A 174 -6.06 21.74 0.70
C GLY A 174 -6.21 21.09 -0.68
N VAL A 175 -5.87 19.81 -0.85
CA VAL A 175 -6.23 19.06 -2.06
C VAL A 175 -7.76 18.99 -2.15
N GLN A 176 -8.31 19.35 -3.32
CA GLN A 176 -9.75 19.31 -3.55
C GLN A 176 -10.12 17.98 -4.20
N ARG A 177 -11.19 17.34 -3.71
CA ARG A 177 -11.80 16.14 -4.29
C ARG A 177 -13.10 16.51 -4.98
N VAL A 178 -13.18 16.31 -6.29
CA VAL A 178 -14.33 16.67 -7.15
C VAL A 178 -14.87 15.43 -7.83
N ASP A 179 -16.13 15.07 -7.58
CA ASP A 179 -16.77 13.96 -8.27
C ASP A 179 -17.07 14.33 -9.73
N ILE A 180 -16.65 13.51 -10.68
CA ILE A 180 -16.90 13.69 -12.12
C ILE A 180 -18.05 12.80 -12.56
N ARG A 181 -19.13 13.41 -13.07
CA ARG A 181 -20.34 12.74 -13.59
C ARG A 181 -20.80 13.42 -14.88
N GLU A 182 -19.91 13.52 -15.85
CA GLU A 182 -20.11 14.31 -17.07
C GLU A 182 -20.04 13.44 -18.31
N ASN A 183 -20.96 13.63 -19.28
CA ASN A 183 -20.96 12.91 -20.56
C ASN A 183 -20.91 11.36 -20.44
N GLY A 184 -21.47 10.82 -19.35
CA GLY A 184 -21.44 9.39 -19.02
C GLY A 184 -20.15 8.93 -18.34
N VAL A 185 -19.13 9.78 -18.24
CA VAL A 185 -17.88 9.51 -17.53
C VAL A 185 -18.11 9.56 -16.03
N GLN A 186 -17.62 8.55 -15.34
CA GLN A 186 -17.62 8.44 -13.90
C GLN A 186 -16.18 8.38 -13.37
N GLY A 187 -15.84 9.31 -12.48
CA GLY A 187 -14.55 9.32 -11.82
C GLY A 187 -14.50 10.32 -10.67
N THR A 188 -13.30 10.57 -10.18
CA THR A 188 -13.02 11.58 -9.15
C THR A 188 -11.75 12.31 -9.52
N LEU A 189 -11.84 13.63 -9.64
CA LEU A 189 -10.73 14.54 -9.92
C LEU A 189 -10.18 15.08 -8.60
N PHE A 190 -8.87 14.96 -8.42
CA PHE A 190 -8.12 15.56 -7.33
C PHE A 190 -7.29 16.73 -7.85
N LEU A 191 -7.41 17.88 -7.20
CA LEU A 191 -6.73 19.12 -7.58
C LEU A 191 -5.77 19.56 -6.46
N PRO A 192 -4.50 19.82 -6.76
CA PRO A 192 -3.56 20.38 -5.80
C PRO A 192 -4.04 21.74 -5.23
N PRO A 193 -3.63 22.10 -4.01
CA PRO A 193 -3.90 23.43 -3.47
C PRO A 193 -3.14 24.52 -4.25
N GLY A 194 -3.78 25.68 -4.44
CA GLY A 194 -3.16 26.84 -5.10
C GLY A 194 -3.89 27.28 -6.37
N PRO A 195 -3.31 28.23 -7.13
CA PRO A 195 -3.98 28.86 -8.27
C PRO A 195 -4.00 28.02 -9.55
N GLY A 196 -3.15 26.99 -9.67
CA GLY A 196 -2.98 26.23 -10.91
C GLY A 196 -2.49 27.09 -12.10
N PRO A 197 -2.67 26.62 -13.34
CA PRO A 197 -3.09 25.27 -13.72
C PRO A 197 -1.97 24.24 -13.48
N TYR A 198 -2.35 22.99 -13.23
CA TYR A 198 -1.44 21.87 -12.95
C TYR A 198 -1.38 20.90 -14.13
N PRO A 199 -0.28 20.16 -14.33
CA PRO A 199 -0.29 19.03 -15.24
C PRO A 199 -1.34 17.99 -14.85
N GLY A 200 -1.99 17.42 -15.87
CA GLY A 200 -3.08 16.46 -15.71
C GLY A 200 -2.60 15.02 -15.79
N VAL A 201 -3.11 14.13 -14.93
CA VAL A 201 -2.86 12.68 -14.98
C VAL A 201 -4.18 11.93 -14.99
N LEU A 202 -4.44 11.14 -16.02
CA LEU A 202 -5.57 10.20 -16.05
C LEU A 202 -5.13 8.87 -15.43
N ASP A 203 -5.72 8.51 -14.29
CA ASP A 203 -5.35 7.35 -13.47
C ASP A 203 -6.31 6.17 -13.67
N LEU A 204 -5.77 5.02 -14.08
CA LEU A 204 -6.48 3.82 -14.49
C LEU A 204 -6.00 2.60 -13.67
N TRP A 205 -6.93 1.97 -12.94
CA TRP A 205 -6.67 0.82 -12.06
C TRP A 205 -6.90 -0.55 -12.72
N GLY A 206 -6.87 -1.65 -11.96
CA GLY A 206 -7.15 -2.98 -12.52
C GLY A 206 -8.61 -3.19 -12.92
N GLY A 207 -8.88 -4.26 -13.68
CA GLY A 207 -10.22 -4.59 -14.23
C GLY A 207 -11.30 -5.01 -13.21
N SER A 208 -10.93 -5.15 -11.94
CA SER A 208 -11.80 -5.62 -10.84
C SER A 208 -11.85 -4.65 -9.65
N ALA A 209 -11.27 -3.46 -9.79
CA ALA A 209 -10.99 -2.55 -8.68
C ALA A 209 -12.15 -1.64 -8.29
N GLY A 210 -13.14 -1.43 -9.17
CA GLY A 210 -14.06 -0.31 -9.01
C GLY A 210 -13.31 1.03 -9.04
N LEU A 211 -13.89 2.06 -8.41
CA LEU A 211 -13.29 3.38 -8.31
C LEU A 211 -12.33 3.41 -7.12
N ILE A 212 -11.04 3.39 -7.43
CA ILE A 212 -9.97 3.53 -6.44
C ILE A 212 -9.34 4.91 -6.56
N GLU A 213 -9.30 5.64 -5.45
CA GLU A 213 -8.98 7.06 -5.46
C GLU A 213 -7.62 7.41 -4.83
N TYR A 214 -7.10 6.55 -3.95
CA TYR A 214 -5.97 6.91 -3.09
C TYR A 214 -4.68 7.25 -3.85
N ARG A 215 -4.40 6.59 -4.97
CA ARG A 215 -3.22 6.93 -5.80
C ARG A 215 -3.37 8.29 -6.47
N SER A 216 -4.55 8.62 -6.97
CA SER A 216 -4.84 9.93 -7.56
C SER A 216 -4.75 11.06 -6.52
N ALA A 217 -5.24 10.81 -5.30
CA ALA A 217 -5.14 11.77 -4.21
C ALA A 217 -3.69 12.02 -3.76
N LEU A 218 -2.84 10.98 -3.76
CA LEU A 218 -1.41 11.12 -3.52
C LEU A 218 -0.73 11.91 -4.64
N LEU A 219 -1.01 11.61 -5.92
CA LEU A 219 -0.47 12.40 -7.03
C LEU A 219 -0.87 13.89 -6.95
N ALA A 220 -2.10 14.20 -6.55
CA ALA A 220 -2.52 15.57 -6.31
C ALA A 220 -1.83 16.23 -5.13
N SER A 221 -1.47 15.45 -4.12
CA SER A 221 -0.63 15.91 -3.00
C SER A 221 0.80 16.24 -3.46
N HIS A 222 1.26 15.65 -4.57
CA HIS A 222 2.54 15.92 -5.23
C HIS A 222 2.44 16.91 -6.41
N GLY A 223 1.33 17.64 -6.53
CA GLY A 223 1.20 18.74 -7.49
C GLY A 223 0.63 18.36 -8.87
N PHE A 224 0.01 17.18 -9.03
CA PHE A 224 -0.63 16.79 -10.29
C PHE A 224 -2.16 16.83 -10.19
N ALA A 225 -2.86 17.47 -11.14
CA ALA A 225 -4.30 17.32 -11.22
C ALA A 225 -4.63 15.91 -11.72
N CYS A 226 -5.13 15.04 -10.85
CA CYS A 226 -5.23 13.61 -11.14
C CYS A 226 -6.68 13.11 -11.09
N MET A 227 -7.12 12.43 -12.16
CA MET A 227 -8.48 11.88 -12.23
C MET A 227 -8.46 10.35 -12.17
N ALA A 228 -8.98 9.80 -11.08
CA ALA A 228 -9.30 8.38 -10.95
C ALA A 228 -10.54 8.05 -11.79
N LEU A 229 -10.43 7.10 -12.71
CA LEU A 229 -11.52 6.73 -13.61
C LEU A 229 -12.17 5.39 -13.22
N GLU A 230 -13.50 5.36 -13.15
CA GLU A 230 -14.28 4.12 -13.05
C GLU A 230 -14.63 3.60 -14.44
N TYR A 231 -14.34 2.34 -14.74
CA TYR A 231 -14.70 1.69 -16.02
C TYR A 231 -14.92 0.17 -15.89
N THR A 232 -15.12 -0.33 -14.67
CA THR A 232 -15.22 -1.78 -14.42
C THR A 232 -16.66 -2.27 -14.33
N THR A 233 -17.64 -1.37 -14.22
CA THR A 233 -19.07 -1.69 -14.02
C THR A 233 -19.92 -1.64 -15.31
N PRO A 234 -20.33 -2.79 -15.88
CA PRO A 234 -20.96 -2.89 -17.21
C PRO A 234 -22.32 -2.18 -17.35
N ALA A 235 -23.14 -2.15 -16.31
CA ALA A 235 -24.49 -1.56 -16.37
C ALA A 235 -24.45 -0.05 -16.67
N LYS A 236 -23.31 0.60 -16.41
CA LYS A 236 -23.09 2.03 -16.63
C LYS A 236 -22.43 2.32 -17.98
N LEU A 237 -21.60 1.40 -18.48
CA LEU A 237 -20.83 1.52 -19.73
C LEU A 237 -21.64 1.18 -21.00
N LYS A 238 -22.64 0.29 -20.88
CA LYS A 238 -23.46 -0.20 -22.01
C LYS A 238 -24.25 0.88 -22.78
N LYS A 239 -24.35 2.11 -22.27
CA LYS A 239 -25.04 3.21 -22.97
C LYS A 239 -24.13 4.09 -23.82
N THR A 240 -22.80 4.02 -23.70
CA THR A 240 -21.94 5.10 -24.21
C THR A 240 -20.78 4.72 -25.12
N ASP A 241 -20.31 3.46 -25.18
CA ASP A 241 -18.92 3.21 -25.65
C ASP A 241 -18.69 1.99 -26.54
N VAL A 242 -19.29 2.02 -27.72
CA VAL A 242 -19.01 1.00 -28.75
C VAL A 242 -17.64 1.19 -29.41
N ASN A 243 -16.96 2.34 -29.24
CA ASN A 243 -15.71 2.67 -29.96
C ASN A 243 -14.60 3.30 -29.09
N ASN A 244 -14.35 2.82 -27.86
CA ASN A 244 -13.35 3.39 -26.94
C ASN A 244 -13.56 4.88 -26.58
N THR A 245 -14.71 5.46 -26.93
CA THR A 245 -15.05 6.87 -26.72
C THR A 245 -15.08 7.27 -25.24
N TYR A 246 -15.14 6.31 -24.33
CA TYR A 246 -15.23 6.55 -22.89
C TYR A 246 -13.98 7.25 -22.39
N PHE A 247 -12.85 6.65 -22.73
CA PHE A 247 -11.53 7.08 -22.31
C PHE A 247 -11.16 8.39 -22.99
N GLU A 248 -11.58 8.57 -24.25
CA GLU A 248 -11.41 9.84 -24.97
C GLU A 248 -12.22 10.97 -24.33
N LYS A 249 -13.48 10.72 -23.96
CA LYS A 249 -14.31 11.68 -23.21
C LYS A 249 -13.68 12.01 -21.86
N ALA A 250 -13.24 11.00 -21.11
CA ALA A 250 -12.60 11.18 -19.81
C ALA A 250 -11.33 12.02 -19.93
N TYR A 251 -10.47 11.70 -20.90
CA TYR A 251 -9.26 12.46 -21.20
C TYR A 251 -9.59 13.92 -21.54
N LYS A 252 -10.64 14.15 -22.33
CA LYS A 252 -11.08 15.51 -22.70
C LYS A 252 -11.69 16.30 -21.54
N ILE A 253 -12.46 15.65 -20.66
CA ILE A 253 -12.98 16.29 -19.44
C ILE A 253 -11.82 16.80 -18.60
N LEU A 254 -10.82 15.94 -18.34
CA LEU A 254 -9.63 16.33 -17.59
C LEU A 254 -8.85 17.43 -18.32
N GLN A 255 -8.57 17.24 -19.61
CA GLN A 255 -7.78 18.17 -20.42
C GLN A 255 -8.40 19.57 -20.51
N ASN A 256 -9.73 19.66 -20.53
CA ASN A 256 -10.47 20.93 -20.66
C ASN A 256 -10.77 21.58 -19.31
N HIS A 257 -10.44 20.94 -18.18
CA HIS A 257 -10.68 21.51 -16.87
C HIS A 257 -9.84 22.81 -16.68
N PRO A 258 -10.41 23.93 -16.20
CA PRO A 258 -9.70 25.22 -16.13
C PRO A 258 -8.41 25.23 -15.31
N LEU A 259 -8.30 24.34 -14.33
CA LEU A 259 -7.09 24.18 -13.50
C LEU A 259 -6.11 23.11 -14.03
N VAL A 260 -6.33 22.61 -15.25
CA VAL A 260 -5.44 21.62 -15.89
C VAL A 260 -4.73 22.26 -17.07
N GLN A 261 -3.43 22.00 -17.17
CA GLN A 261 -2.62 22.38 -18.31
C GLN A 261 -2.93 21.46 -19.48
N LYS A 262 -3.78 21.93 -20.40
CA LYS A 262 -4.30 21.15 -21.54
C LYS A 262 -3.22 20.39 -22.36
N ASP A 263 -2.01 20.95 -22.44
CA ASP A 263 -0.91 20.40 -23.24
C ASP A 263 0.05 19.54 -22.41
N LYS A 264 -0.14 19.46 -21.08
CA LYS A 264 0.69 18.72 -20.11
C LYS A 264 -0.14 17.62 -19.45
N MET A 265 -0.40 16.57 -20.23
CA MET A 265 -1.26 15.45 -19.84
C MET A 265 -0.45 14.16 -19.80
N ALA A 266 -0.74 13.28 -18.84
CA ALA A 266 -0.18 11.94 -18.77
C ALA A 266 -1.26 10.88 -18.53
N MET A 267 -0.90 9.63 -18.78
CA MET A 267 -1.69 8.46 -18.40
C MET A 267 -0.90 7.58 -17.42
N LEU A 268 -1.59 7.10 -16.38
CA LEU A 268 -1.07 6.15 -15.41
C LEU A 268 -1.96 4.91 -15.38
N GLY A 269 -1.43 3.77 -15.79
CA GLY A 269 -2.11 2.49 -15.78
C GLY A 269 -1.54 1.53 -14.75
N LEU A 270 -2.41 0.73 -14.12
CA LEU A 270 -2.03 -0.50 -13.41
C LEU A 270 -2.83 -1.68 -13.95
N CYS A 271 -2.17 -2.82 -14.20
CA CYS A 271 -2.81 -4.03 -14.71
C CYS A 271 -3.61 -3.70 -15.99
N PHE A 272 -4.92 -3.94 -16.00
CA PHE A 272 -5.81 -3.61 -17.12
C PHE A 272 -5.82 -2.12 -17.49
N GLY A 273 -5.57 -1.22 -16.53
CA GLY A 273 -5.36 0.20 -16.81
C GLY A 273 -4.15 0.45 -17.71
N SER A 274 -3.09 -0.35 -17.62
CA SER A 274 -1.93 -0.29 -18.51
C SER A 274 -2.29 -0.78 -19.92
N ALA A 275 -3.08 -1.83 -20.04
CA ALA A 275 -3.60 -2.31 -21.34
C ALA A 275 -4.43 -1.22 -22.06
N ILE A 276 -5.31 -0.53 -21.32
CA ILE A 276 -6.03 0.65 -21.84
C ILE A 276 -5.03 1.74 -22.25
N THR A 277 -4.03 2.03 -21.41
CA THR A 277 -3.03 3.08 -21.68
C THR A 277 -2.25 2.80 -22.97
N PHE A 278 -1.76 1.57 -23.17
CA PHE A 278 -1.08 1.18 -24.41
C PHE A 278 -2.00 1.35 -25.62
N SER A 279 -3.20 0.76 -25.58
CA SER A 279 -4.16 0.79 -26.69
C SER A 279 -4.56 2.22 -27.06
N MET A 280 -4.91 3.04 -26.07
CA MET A 280 -5.33 4.42 -26.30
C MET A 280 -4.19 5.28 -26.84
N THR A 281 -2.99 5.15 -26.29
CA THR A 281 -1.82 5.93 -26.74
C THR A 281 -1.38 5.54 -28.15
N ALA A 282 -1.53 4.27 -28.53
CA ALA A 282 -1.14 3.77 -29.85
C ALA A 282 -2.15 4.09 -30.96
N TYR A 283 -3.45 4.10 -30.66
CA TYR A 283 -4.50 4.11 -31.68
C TYR A 283 -5.52 5.25 -31.60
N SER A 284 -5.69 5.90 -30.45
CA SER A 284 -6.64 7.02 -30.34
C SER A 284 -6.12 8.24 -31.10
N SER A 285 -7.02 8.89 -31.85
CA SER A 285 -6.73 10.19 -32.46
C SER A 285 -6.90 11.37 -31.49
N VAL A 286 -7.51 11.11 -30.33
CA VAL A 286 -7.90 12.10 -29.32
C VAL A 286 -6.92 12.13 -28.14
N ILE A 287 -6.53 10.96 -27.65
CA ILE A 287 -5.64 10.80 -26.48
C ILE A 287 -4.20 10.97 -26.96
N LYS A 288 -3.56 12.05 -26.50
CA LYS A 288 -2.18 12.43 -26.86
C LYS A 288 -1.40 12.86 -25.62
N PRO A 289 -1.06 11.93 -24.72
CA PRO A 289 -0.31 12.26 -23.51
C PRO A 289 1.14 12.66 -23.85
N GLN A 290 1.74 13.49 -23.00
CA GLN A 290 3.17 13.79 -23.04
C GLN A 290 4.03 12.64 -22.52
N CYS A 291 3.49 11.81 -21.63
CA CYS A 291 4.15 10.60 -21.16
C CYS A 291 3.16 9.60 -20.54
N CYS A 292 3.56 8.34 -20.47
CA CYS A 292 2.77 7.26 -19.89
C CYS A 292 3.56 6.49 -18.84
N VAL A 293 2.88 6.04 -17.78
CA VAL A 293 3.42 5.08 -16.81
C VAL A 293 2.51 3.86 -16.80
N CYS A 294 3.09 2.68 -16.97
CA CYS A 294 2.36 1.41 -16.98
C CYS A 294 2.95 0.47 -15.92
N ILE A 295 2.18 0.25 -14.85
CA ILE A 295 2.54 -0.64 -13.74
C ILE A 295 1.92 -2.01 -13.99
N SER A 296 2.74 -3.06 -13.90
CA SER A 296 2.33 -4.46 -14.05
C SER A 296 1.42 -4.68 -15.27
N GLY A 297 1.81 -4.10 -16.40
CA GLY A 297 1.01 -4.03 -17.61
C GLY A 297 1.38 -5.08 -18.65
N SER A 298 0.44 -5.34 -19.56
CA SER A 298 0.68 -6.13 -20.78
C SER A 298 0.02 -5.44 -21.96
N HIS A 299 0.68 -5.47 -23.11
CA HIS A 299 0.17 -5.00 -24.40
C HIS A 299 -0.61 -6.08 -25.16
N VAL A 300 -0.75 -7.30 -24.60
CA VAL A 300 -1.50 -8.42 -25.21
C VAL A 300 -3.01 -8.14 -25.15
N VAL A 301 -3.47 -7.35 -26.11
CA VAL A 301 -4.83 -6.89 -26.30
C VAL A 301 -5.14 -7.00 -27.79
N PRO A 302 -6.17 -7.77 -28.20
CA PRO A 302 -6.56 -7.86 -29.61
C PRO A 302 -6.94 -6.50 -30.19
N VAL A 303 -6.38 -6.16 -31.36
CA VAL A 303 -6.54 -4.84 -32.00
C VAL A 303 -7.92 -4.67 -32.62
N ASP A 304 -8.58 -5.76 -32.98
CA ASP A 304 -9.91 -5.80 -33.59
C ASP A 304 -11.06 -5.66 -32.59
N LYS A 305 -10.77 -5.65 -31.28
CA LYS A 305 -11.76 -5.57 -30.22
C LYS A 305 -11.70 -4.23 -29.48
N CYS A 306 -12.86 -3.70 -29.12
CA CYS A 306 -12.90 -2.60 -28.18
C CYS A 306 -12.44 -3.07 -26.79
N ILE A 307 -11.86 -2.16 -26.00
CA ILE A 307 -11.22 -2.55 -24.73
C ILE A 307 -12.23 -3.10 -23.71
N PHE A 308 -13.50 -2.69 -23.83
CA PHE A 308 -14.58 -3.22 -23.00
C PHE A 308 -14.88 -4.69 -23.29
N GLU A 309 -14.87 -5.10 -24.57
CA GLU A 309 -15.02 -6.51 -24.95
C GLU A 309 -13.87 -7.35 -24.44
N VAL A 310 -12.64 -6.81 -24.48
CA VAL A 310 -11.47 -7.51 -23.92
C VAL A 310 -11.64 -7.72 -22.42
N LEU A 311 -12.09 -6.70 -21.67
CA LEU A 311 -12.36 -6.83 -20.24
C LEU A 311 -13.43 -7.90 -19.94
N GLU A 312 -14.53 -7.90 -20.69
CA GLU A 312 -15.61 -8.89 -20.52
C GLU A 312 -15.18 -10.31 -20.91
N ASP A 313 -14.37 -10.45 -21.97
CA ASP A 313 -13.77 -11.72 -22.37
C ASP A 313 -12.84 -12.26 -21.29
N MET A 314 -11.99 -11.41 -20.69
CA MET A 314 -11.14 -11.77 -19.57
C MET A 314 -11.97 -12.24 -18.38
N LYS A 315 -13.02 -11.48 -18.02
CA LYS A 315 -13.94 -11.84 -16.93
C LYS A 315 -14.63 -13.18 -17.16
N ARG A 316 -15.05 -13.46 -18.39
CA ARG A 316 -15.69 -14.73 -18.76
C ARG A 316 -14.72 -15.92 -18.70
N ARG A 317 -13.43 -15.69 -18.91
CA ARG A 317 -12.38 -16.73 -18.87
C ARG A 317 -11.85 -17.01 -17.46
N MET A 318 -12.11 -16.15 -16.47
CA MET A 318 -11.58 -16.31 -15.09
C MET A 318 -11.82 -17.70 -14.48
N GLY A 319 -12.98 -18.34 -14.73
CA GLY A 319 -13.28 -19.68 -14.21
C GLY A 319 -12.58 -20.84 -14.92
N LYS A 320 -11.71 -20.58 -15.90
CA LYS A 320 -10.95 -21.59 -16.68
C LYS A 320 -9.44 -21.48 -16.49
N VAL A 321 -9.01 -20.63 -15.56
CA VAL A 321 -7.61 -20.32 -15.32
C VAL A 321 -6.99 -21.40 -14.42
N PRO A 322 -5.72 -21.78 -14.63
CA PRO A 322 -5.02 -22.70 -13.76
C PRO A 322 -5.05 -22.23 -12.29
N VAL A 323 -5.06 -23.20 -11.38
CA VAL A 323 -4.93 -22.97 -9.94
C VAL A 323 -3.68 -23.65 -9.40
N ASN A 324 -3.07 -23.07 -8.35
CA ASN A 324 -2.02 -23.73 -7.60
C ASN A 324 -2.59 -24.75 -6.59
N GLU A 325 -1.71 -25.39 -5.81
CA GLU A 325 -2.07 -26.37 -4.77
C GLU A 325 -3.00 -25.80 -3.68
N ASP A 326 -2.97 -24.47 -3.46
CA ASP A 326 -3.83 -23.75 -2.50
C ASP A 326 -5.16 -23.27 -3.11
N ASN A 327 -5.48 -23.66 -4.35
CA ASN A 327 -6.62 -23.17 -5.14
C ASN A 327 -6.57 -21.66 -5.48
N HIS A 328 -5.38 -21.07 -5.55
CA HIS A 328 -5.20 -19.71 -6.03
C HIS A 328 -5.09 -19.67 -7.56
N LEU A 329 -5.86 -18.79 -8.20
CA LEU A 329 -5.80 -18.60 -9.66
C LEU A 329 -4.48 -17.94 -10.07
N ILE A 330 -3.81 -18.55 -11.06
CA ILE A 330 -2.60 -18.02 -11.69
C ILE A 330 -2.96 -17.53 -13.09
N HIS A 331 -3.15 -16.22 -13.22
CA HIS A 331 -3.56 -15.63 -14.49
C HIS A 331 -2.41 -15.44 -15.49
N ARG A 332 -1.16 -15.47 -15.02
CA ARG A 332 0.04 -15.23 -15.84
C ARG A 332 0.06 -16.09 -17.10
N ASP A 333 -0.27 -17.38 -16.95
CA ASP A 333 -0.21 -18.37 -18.01
C ASP A 333 -1.28 -18.18 -19.10
N THR A 334 -2.27 -17.32 -18.86
CA THR A 334 -3.33 -17.06 -19.86
C THR A 334 -2.86 -16.23 -21.04
N ILE A 335 -1.73 -15.53 -20.89
CA ILE A 335 -1.10 -14.72 -21.96
C ILE A 335 0.29 -15.24 -22.35
N LEU A 336 0.73 -16.36 -21.76
CA LEU A 336 1.97 -17.02 -22.14
C LEU A 336 1.70 -18.21 -23.08
N PRO A 337 2.58 -18.43 -24.08
CA PRO A 337 3.63 -17.50 -24.52
C PRO A 337 3.02 -16.20 -25.10
N ILE A 338 3.77 -15.10 -25.04
CA ILE A 338 3.33 -13.83 -25.65
C ILE A 338 3.02 -14.09 -27.14
N PRO A 339 1.82 -13.73 -27.65
CA PRO A 339 1.45 -14.01 -29.03
C PRO A 339 2.42 -13.40 -30.04
N SER A 340 2.79 -14.19 -31.05
CA SER A 340 3.57 -13.71 -32.20
C SER A 340 2.71 -12.96 -33.23
N ASP A 341 1.42 -13.29 -33.28
CA ASP A 341 0.43 -12.62 -34.13
C ASP A 341 0.27 -11.14 -33.70
N PRO A 342 0.59 -10.17 -34.58
CA PRO A 342 0.45 -8.75 -34.27
C PRO A 342 -1.01 -8.32 -34.04
N ASP A 343 -2.01 -9.05 -34.53
CA ASP A 343 -3.42 -8.68 -34.35
C ASP A 343 -3.91 -8.96 -32.92
N LEU A 344 -3.15 -9.74 -32.14
CA LEU A 344 -3.45 -10.08 -30.75
C LEU A 344 -2.77 -9.18 -29.72
N LYS A 345 -2.02 -8.16 -30.16
CA LYS A 345 -1.27 -7.25 -29.29
C LYS A 345 -1.21 -5.82 -29.81
N VAL A 346 -1.16 -4.86 -28.89
CA VAL A 346 -0.97 -3.45 -29.23
C VAL A 346 0.40 -3.25 -29.87
N ASP A 347 0.42 -2.59 -31.03
CA ASP A 347 1.64 -2.14 -31.70
C ASP A 347 2.26 -0.95 -30.94
N ALA A 348 3.09 -1.25 -29.96
CA ALA A 348 3.82 -0.26 -29.17
C ALA A 348 4.73 0.66 -30.02
N GLY A 349 5.08 0.25 -31.25
CA GLY A 349 5.86 1.06 -32.19
C GLY A 349 5.14 2.33 -32.65
N ARG A 350 3.81 2.38 -32.46
CA ARG A 350 2.99 3.58 -32.71
C ARG A 350 3.07 4.61 -31.60
N ILE A 351 3.49 4.25 -30.40
CA ILE A 351 3.59 5.17 -29.26
C ILE A 351 4.74 6.16 -29.53
N LYS A 352 4.44 7.46 -29.49
CA LYS A 352 5.38 8.56 -29.81
C LYS A 352 5.74 9.45 -28.61
N CYS A 353 5.33 9.08 -27.41
CA CYS A 353 5.70 9.76 -26.17
C CYS A 353 6.57 8.85 -25.28
N PRO A 354 7.35 9.42 -24.35
CA PRO A 354 8.02 8.67 -23.29
C PRO A 354 7.06 7.73 -22.55
N ILE A 355 7.53 6.53 -22.25
CA ILE A 355 6.80 5.52 -21.50
C ILE A 355 7.70 4.82 -20.48
N MET A 356 7.22 4.74 -19.25
CA MET A 356 7.87 4.03 -18.14
C MET A 356 7.08 2.75 -17.82
N LEU A 357 7.77 1.61 -17.85
CA LEU A 357 7.24 0.31 -17.42
C LEU A 357 7.76 -0.04 -16.03
N VAL A 358 6.88 -0.50 -15.15
CA VAL A 358 7.20 -0.97 -13.79
C VAL A 358 6.71 -2.40 -13.64
N ASN A 359 7.63 -3.35 -13.53
CA ASN A 359 7.34 -4.79 -13.55
C ASN A 359 7.91 -5.48 -12.31
N GLY A 360 7.21 -6.51 -11.84
CA GLY A 360 7.71 -7.44 -10.82
C GLY A 360 8.07 -8.79 -11.43
N THR A 361 9.19 -9.41 -11.02
CA THR A 361 9.60 -10.71 -11.59
C THR A 361 8.78 -11.89 -11.08
N ASP A 362 8.12 -11.77 -9.93
CA ASP A 362 7.20 -12.77 -9.38
C ASP A 362 5.73 -12.38 -9.62
N ASP A 363 5.42 -11.72 -10.73
CA ASP A 363 4.04 -11.39 -11.11
C ASP A 363 3.28 -12.65 -11.53
N GLN A 364 2.35 -13.11 -10.69
CA GLN A 364 1.55 -14.31 -10.94
C GLN A 364 0.21 -14.01 -11.64
N ASN A 365 -0.08 -12.73 -11.91
CA ASN A 365 -1.31 -12.33 -12.57
C ASN A 365 -1.09 -12.10 -14.07
N TRP A 366 -0.06 -11.37 -14.50
CA TRP A 366 0.27 -11.17 -15.92
C TRP A 366 1.75 -11.43 -16.18
N ALA A 367 2.09 -11.87 -17.39
CA ALA A 367 3.46 -12.03 -17.86
C ALA A 367 4.11 -10.68 -18.22
N THR A 368 4.33 -9.85 -17.19
CA THR A 368 4.72 -8.43 -17.34
C THR A 368 6.15 -8.25 -17.80
N VAL A 369 7.08 -9.12 -17.36
CA VAL A 369 8.48 -9.11 -17.81
C VAL A 369 8.58 -9.48 -19.29
N GLU A 370 7.92 -10.55 -19.71
CA GLU A 370 7.88 -11.00 -21.11
C GLU A 370 7.15 -9.99 -22.00
N SER A 371 6.08 -9.38 -21.49
CA SER A 371 5.40 -8.30 -22.19
C SER A 371 6.32 -7.10 -22.38
N ALA A 372 7.09 -6.70 -21.36
CA ALA A 372 8.03 -5.59 -21.46
C ALA A 372 9.14 -5.86 -22.47
N GLN A 373 9.66 -7.10 -22.55
CA GLN A 373 10.65 -7.51 -23.55
C GLN A 373 10.08 -7.43 -24.98
N ASP A 374 8.85 -7.90 -25.20
CA ASP A 374 8.21 -7.82 -26.51
C ASP A 374 7.88 -6.36 -26.90
N ILE A 375 7.43 -5.53 -25.95
CA ILE A 375 7.25 -4.08 -26.15
C ILE A 375 8.57 -3.41 -26.56
N GLU A 376 9.66 -3.72 -25.85
CA GLU A 376 10.99 -3.20 -26.16
C GLU A 376 11.41 -3.53 -27.60
N MET A 377 11.25 -4.79 -28.00
CA MET A 377 11.55 -5.25 -29.36
C MET A 377 10.70 -4.54 -30.43
N ILE A 378 9.39 -4.40 -30.18
CA ILE A 378 8.47 -3.70 -31.10
C ILE A 378 8.89 -2.22 -31.23
N MET A 379 9.17 -1.54 -30.11
CA MET A 379 9.58 -0.14 -30.11
C MET A 379 10.95 0.07 -30.75
N GLU A 380 11.90 -0.85 -30.55
CA GLU A 380 13.22 -0.82 -31.19
C GLU A 380 13.10 -0.95 -32.70
N LYS A 381 12.33 -1.92 -33.20
CA LYS A 381 12.08 -2.09 -34.63
C LYS A 381 11.43 -0.85 -35.27
N ALA A 382 10.65 -0.09 -34.50
CA ALA A 382 10.03 1.15 -34.93
C ALA A 382 10.91 2.41 -34.75
N GLY A 383 12.15 2.27 -34.24
CA GLY A 383 13.06 3.40 -33.97
C GLY A 383 12.73 4.20 -32.71
N ASN A 384 11.82 3.72 -31.88
CA ASN A 384 11.26 4.40 -30.71
C ASN A 384 11.87 3.95 -29.37
N ARG A 385 12.90 3.07 -29.37
CA ARG A 385 13.51 2.52 -28.14
C ARG A 385 13.93 3.59 -27.12
N HIS A 386 14.36 4.76 -27.58
CA HIS A 386 14.77 5.89 -26.76
C HIS A 386 13.64 6.51 -25.91
N LEU A 387 12.38 6.21 -26.23
CA LEU A 387 11.21 6.65 -25.45
C LEU A 387 10.86 5.68 -24.31
N LEU A 388 11.48 4.49 -24.26
CA LEU A 388 11.12 3.43 -23.33
C LEU A 388 12.09 3.38 -22.15
N THR A 389 11.54 3.49 -20.94
CA THR A 389 12.22 3.21 -19.67
C THR A 389 11.58 2.00 -19.02
N VAL A 390 12.39 1.03 -18.58
CA VAL A 390 11.90 -0.21 -17.96
C VAL A 390 12.55 -0.38 -16.60
N PHE A 391 11.71 -0.54 -15.57
CA PHE A 391 12.13 -0.96 -14.24
C PHE A 391 11.55 -2.33 -13.93
N THR A 392 12.44 -3.28 -13.62
CA THR A 392 12.07 -4.66 -13.26
C THR A 392 12.57 -4.93 -11.86
N TYR A 393 11.64 -5.23 -10.95
CA TYR A 393 11.89 -5.44 -9.53
C TYR A 393 11.94 -6.93 -9.20
N PRO A 394 13.09 -7.46 -8.77
CA PRO A 394 13.21 -8.85 -8.33
C PRO A 394 12.24 -9.17 -7.19
N ASP A 395 11.60 -10.33 -7.27
CA ASP A 395 10.69 -10.89 -6.27
C ASP A 395 9.50 -9.99 -5.88
N ALA A 396 9.20 -8.96 -6.67
CA ALA A 396 7.96 -8.20 -6.55
C ALA A 396 6.83 -8.88 -7.34
N GLY A 397 5.62 -8.86 -6.77
CA GLY A 397 4.40 -9.34 -7.42
C GLY A 397 3.66 -8.28 -8.22
N HIS A 398 2.42 -8.61 -8.59
CA HIS A 398 1.59 -7.80 -9.49
C HIS A 398 1.12 -6.45 -8.91
N LEU A 399 0.75 -6.41 -7.63
CA LEU A 399 0.08 -5.25 -7.02
C LEU A 399 1.09 -4.22 -6.48
N ILE A 400 1.89 -3.61 -7.36
CA ILE A 400 2.81 -2.53 -6.97
C ILE A 400 1.99 -1.25 -6.71
N GLU A 401 1.61 -1.08 -5.44
CA GLU A 401 0.83 0.04 -4.92
C GLU A 401 1.73 1.21 -4.45
N PRO A 402 1.18 2.38 -4.06
CA PRO A 402 1.96 3.42 -3.41
C PRO A 402 2.72 2.92 -2.16
N PRO A 403 3.78 3.62 -1.74
CA PRO A 403 4.71 3.16 -0.72
C PRO A 403 4.03 2.79 0.60
N TYR A 404 4.64 1.83 1.29
CA TYR A 404 4.22 1.34 2.61
C TYR A 404 2.81 0.73 2.68
N THR A 405 2.13 0.57 1.54
CA THR A 405 0.99 -0.32 1.45
C THR A 405 1.46 -1.75 1.70
N PRO A 406 0.76 -2.54 2.55
CA PRO A 406 1.21 -3.90 2.86
C PRO A 406 1.19 -4.81 1.63
N HIS A 407 2.11 -5.77 1.58
CA HIS A 407 2.17 -6.73 0.48
C HIS A 407 1.01 -7.75 0.55
N PHE A 408 0.26 -7.88 -0.55
CA PHE A 408 -0.80 -8.88 -0.70
C PHE A 408 -0.43 -9.94 -1.72
N ARG A 409 0.20 -11.04 -1.27
CA ARG A 409 0.56 -12.15 -2.16
C ARG A 409 -0.64 -12.78 -2.87
N ALA A 410 -1.76 -12.89 -2.16
CA ALA A 410 -3.00 -13.44 -2.69
C ALA A 410 -4.23 -12.77 -2.05
N THR A 411 -5.28 -12.51 -2.83
CA THR A 411 -6.51 -11.86 -2.32
C THR A 411 -7.78 -12.44 -2.92
N ASN A 412 -8.85 -12.44 -2.14
CA ASN A 412 -10.19 -12.74 -2.62
C ASN A 412 -10.67 -11.68 -3.61
N VAL A 413 -11.22 -12.13 -4.73
CA VAL A 413 -11.91 -11.30 -5.73
C VAL A 413 -13.31 -11.87 -5.94
N LEU A 414 -14.31 -11.00 -6.00
CA LEU A 414 -15.68 -11.40 -6.35
C LEU A 414 -15.85 -11.44 -7.87
N LEU A 415 -16.28 -12.59 -8.39
CA LEU A 415 -16.65 -12.75 -9.79
C LEU A 415 -18.11 -12.31 -10.04
N HIS A 416 -18.47 -12.17 -11.33
CA HIS A 416 -19.80 -11.74 -11.80
C HIS A 416 -21.00 -12.56 -11.26
N LYS A 417 -20.76 -13.76 -10.70
CA LYS A 417 -21.78 -14.63 -10.08
C LYS A 417 -21.72 -14.68 -8.54
N LYS A 418 -21.02 -13.76 -7.89
CA LYS A 418 -20.73 -13.75 -6.43
C LYS A 418 -19.89 -14.94 -5.95
N GLU A 419 -19.30 -15.69 -6.87
CA GLU A 419 -18.28 -16.68 -6.55
C GLU A 419 -17.03 -15.93 -6.07
N LYS A 420 -16.49 -16.37 -4.92
CA LYS A 420 -15.23 -15.85 -4.37
C LYS A 420 -14.12 -16.76 -4.85
N VAL A 421 -13.16 -16.17 -5.55
CA VAL A 421 -11.92 -16.84 -5.94
C VAL A 421 -10.76 -16.10 -5.32
N VAL A 422 -9.66 -16.81 -5.05
CA VAL A 422 -8.43 -16.19 -4.58
C VAL A 422 -7.49 -16.05 -5.77
N MET A 423 -7.07 -14.82 -6.04
CA MET A 423 -6.09 -14.51 -7.08
C MET A 423 -4.69 -14.55 -6.47
N LEU A 424 -3.74 -15.23 -7.12
CA LEU A 424 -2.33 -15.13 -6.79
C LEU A 424 -1.73 -13.92 -7.52
N TRP A 425 -1.22 -12.95 -6.76
CA TRP A 425 -0.52 -11.79 -7.28
C TRP A 425 1.00 -11.99 -7.31
N GLY A 426 1.48 -12.90 -6.45
CA GLY A 426 2.90 -13.19 -6.24
C GLY A 426 3.61 -12.11 -5.44
N GLY A 427 4.94 -12.19 -5.38
CA GLY A 427 5.81 -11.31 -4.63
C GLY A 427 6.26 -11.86 -3.26
N GLN A 428 7.38 -11.33 -2.78
CA GLN A 428 7.90 -11.49 -1.42
C GLN A 428 7.79 -10.14 -0.68
N THR A 429 7.41 -10.16 0.59
CA THR A 429 7.00 -8.94 1.33
C THR A 429 8.05 -7.82 1.30
N LYS A 430 9.31 -8.12 1.62
CA LYS A 430 10.38 -7.10 1.66
C LYS A 430 10.78 -6.60 0.26
N PRO A 431 11.09 -7.45 -0.73
CA PRO A 431 11.35 -6.99 -2.10
C PRO A 431 10.19 -6.22 -2.72
N HIS A 432 8.95 -6.62 -2.44
CA HIS A 432 7.76 -5.93 -2.94
C HIS A 432 7.59 -4.55 -2.30
N ALA A 433 7.79 -4.44 -0.98
CA ALA A 433 7.78 -3.14 -0.30
C ALA A 433 8.83 -2.18 -0.86
N TYR A 434 10.04 -2.67 -1.12
CA TYR A 434 11.09 -1.89 -1.79
C TYR A 434 10.65 -1.44 -3.20
N ALA A 435 10.06 -2.34 -3.98
CA ALA A 435 9.56 -2.01 -5.32
C ALA A 435 8.50 -0.91 -5.30
N GLN A 436 7.58 -0.94 -4.34
CA GLN A 436 6.57 0.11 -4.16
C GLN A 436 7.19 1.47 -3.83
N GLU A 437 8.16 1.49 -2.93
CA GLU A 437 8.86 2.72 -2.53
C GLU A 437 9.67 3.32 -3.69
N ASP A 438 10.59 2.55 -4.26
CA ASP A 438 11.50 3.00 -5.32
C ASP A 438 10.74 3.36 -6.61
N SER A 439 9.73 2.56 -7.00
CA SER A 439 8.94 2.87 -8.19
C SER A 439 8.11 4.14 -8.02
N TRP A 440 7.58 4.44 -6.83
CA TRP A 440 6.82 5.65 -6.59
C TRP A 440 7.68 6.91 -6.75
N GLU A 441 8.88 6.93 -6.16
CA GLU A 441 9.84 8.03 -6.32
C GLU A 441 10.18 8.25 -7.81
N LYS A 442 10.44 7.16 -8.55
CA LYS A 442 10.71 7.20 -9.99
C LYS A 442 9.52 7.68 -10.82
N ILE A 443 8.30 7.29 -10.46
CA ILE A 443 7.07 7.73 -11.14
C ILE A 443 6.88 9.25 -10.95
N LEU A 444 7.04 9.75 -9.73
CA LEU A 444 6.96 11.18 -9.44
C LEU A 444 8.04 11.95 -10.23
N ALA A 445 9.28 11.47 -10.22
CA ALA A 445 10.38 12.08 -10.98
C ALA A 445 10.11 12.07 -12.50
N PHE A 446 9.60 10.97 -13.04
CA PHE A 446 9.27 10.82 -14.46
C PHE A 446 8.15 11.79 -14.89
N PHE A 447 7.10 11.93 -14.08
CA PHE A 447 6.05 12.92 -14.34
C PHE A 447 6.57 14.35 -14.20
N GLN A 448 7.43 14.63 -13.21
CA GLN A 448 8.06 15.95 -13.07
C GLN A 448 8.89 16.29 -14.32
N GLU A 449 9.74 15.38 -14.78
CA GLU A 449 10.60 15.59 -15.94
C GLU A 449 9.81 15.87 -17.23
N HIS A 450 8.75 15.09 -17.49
CA HIS A 450 8.04 15.18 -18.76
C HIS A 450 6.90 16.20 -18.75
N LEU A 451 6.27 16.46 -17.60
CA LEU A 451 5.13 17.36 -17.52
C LEU A 451 5.50 18.78 -17.09
N TYR A 452 6.40 18.92 -16.12
CA TYR A 452 6.89 20.23 -15.71
C TYR A 452 8.09 20.63 -16.57
N SER A 453 8.02 21.79 -17.21
CA SER A 453 9.18 22.32 -17.94
C SER A 453 10.36 22.51 -16.99
N SER A 454 11.57 22.19 -17.44
CA SER A 454 12.85 22.25 -16.70
C SER A 454 13.27 23.65 -16.19
N ASN A 455 12.41 24.66 -16.27
CA ASN A 455 12.64 26.01 -15.73
C ASN A 455 12.40 26.13 -14.21
N PHE A 456 12.11 25.03 -13.51
CA PHE A 456 12.04 25.00 -12.04
C PHE A 456 12.95 23.93 -11.44
N LYS A 457 14.27 24.01 -11.73
CA LYS A 457 15.26 23.64 -10.71
C LYS A 457 15.39 24.81 -9.72
N ALA A 458 14.32 25.11 -8.99
CA ALA A 458 14.35 26.04 -7.87
C ALA A 458 14.15 25.24 -6.58
N LYS A 459 15.29 24.91 -5.97
CA LYS A 459 15.51 24.63 -4.54
C LYS A 459 14.28 24.11 -3.77
N LEU A 460 14.19 22.80 -3.66
CA LEU A 460 13.72 22.17 -2.42
C LEU A 460 14.91 22.04 -1.46
#